data_AF-A0A8D5U5M1-F1
#
_entry.id   AF-A0A8D5U5M1-F1
#
_cell.length_a   1.000
_cell.length_b   1.000
_cell.length_c   1.000
_cell.angle_alpha   90.00
_cell.angle_beta   90.00
_cell.angle_gamma   90.00
#
_symmetry.space_group_name_H-M   'P 1'
#
loop_
_entity.id
_entity.type
_entity.pdbx_description
1 polymer ?
#
loop_
_entity_poly.entity_id
_entity_poly.type
_entity_poly.pdbx_seq_one_letter_code
_entity_poly.pdbx_strand_id
1 'polypeptide(L)'
;MVSTPVFGLIGDKFGRKVSLVIGDVLIALLAYPYVYGFLSGNLGLMFSMEFLIGMAAYGPYASMAAFYPESFPTKYRYSGASYGLQLAAAVEGGLMPIILVGLLGVPSQYLENSWVVTAFLALWGVISAVATLGLRETKGAKLVEEDVITR
;
A
#
# COMPACT_ATOMS: atom_id res chain seq x y z
N MET A 1 3.13 -7.75 -10.42
CA MET A 1 3.85 -8.95 -10.91
C MET A 1 5.12 -8.59 -11.68
N VAL A 2 5.07 -7.74 -12.71
CA VAL A 2 6.29 -7.29 -13.43
C VAL A 2 7.07 -6.20 -12.67
N SER A 3 6.39 -5.31 -11.93
CA SER A 3 7.04 -4.28 -11.10
C SER A 3 7.70 -4.82 -9.84
N THR A 4 7.25 -5.97 -9.36
CA THR A 4 7.68 -6.62 -8.11
C THR A 4 9.20 -6.82 -8.01
N PRO A 5 9.92 -7.35 -9.03
CA PRO A 5 11.39 -7.43 -8.98
C PRO A 5 12.07 -6.05 -8.93
N VAL A 6 11.52 -5.03 -9.61
CA VAL A 6 12.10 -3.67 -9.63
C VAL A 6 12.03 -3.04 -8.25
N PHE A 7 10.86 -3.11 -7.61
CA PHE A 7 10.67 -2.62 -6.23
C PHE A 7 11.44 -3.45 -5.21
N GLY A 8 11.60 -4.76 -5.45
CA GLY A 8 12.51 -5.62 -4.67
C GLY A 8 13.95 -5.08 -4.71
N LEU A 9 14.49 -4.83 -5.91
CA LEU A 9 15.83 -4.26 -6.08
C LEU A 9 15.99 -2.87 -5.45
N ILE A 10 14.97 -2.01 -5.56
CA ILE A 10 14.95 -0.70 -4.90
C ILE A 10 15.00 -0.88 -3.39
N GLY A 11 14.18 -1.79 -2.84
CA GLY A 11 14.15 -2.11 -1.42
C GLY A 11 15.49 -2.65 -0.91
N ASP A 12 16.10 -3.56 -1.65
CA ASP A 12 17.38 -4.16 -1.28
C ASP A 12 18.52 -3.13 -1.35
N LYS A 13 18.49 -2.22 -2.34
CA LYS A 13 19.55 -1.21 -2.53
C LYS A 13 19.40 0.01 -1.61
N PHE A 14 18.20 0.56 -1.46
CA PHE A 14 17.96 1.83 -0.77
C PHE A 14 17.29 1.69 0.60
N GLY A 15 16.80 0.50 0.96
CA GLY A 15 16.05 0.27 2.19
C GLY A 15 14.63 -0.21 1.89
N ARG A 16 14.15 -1.19 2.65
CA ARG A 16 12.83 -1.80 2.41
C ARG A 16 11.72 -0.76 2.61
N LYS A 17 11.90 0.15 3.56
CA LYS A 17 10.97 1.25 3.85
C LYS A 17 10.83 2.20 2.67
N VAL A 18 11.94 2.50 1.98
CA VAL A 18 11.95 3.42 0.83
C VAL A 18 11.09 2.88 -0.30
N SER A 19 11.18 1.58 -0.57
CA SER A 19 10.36 0.91 -1.60
C SER A 19 8.86 1.02 -1.33
N LEU A 20 8.45 0.85 -0.07
CA LEU A 20 7.05 1.00 0.37
C LEU A 20 6.56 2.44 0.16
N VAL A 21 7.29 3.43 0.69
CA VAL A 21 6.93 4.85 0.58
C VAL A 21 6.84 5.32 -0.88
N ILE A 22 7.73 4.83 -1.76
CA ILE A 22 7.65 5.13 -3.20
C ILE A 22 6.34 4.63 -3.78
N GLY A 23 5.91 3.42 -3.45
CA GLY A 23 4.62 2.88 -3.89
C GLY A 23 3.45 3.73 -3.40
N ASP A 24 3.44 4.06 -2.11
CA ASP A 24 2.39 4.88 -1.49
C ASP A 24 2.27 6.26 -2.13
N VAL A 25 3.40 6.92 -2.36
CA VAL A 25 3.45 8.24 -3.02
C VAL A 25 3.00 8.13 -4.48
N LEU A 26 3.40 7.08 -5.19
CA LEU A 26 2.94 6.86 -6.56
C LEU A 26 1.43 6.64 -6.64
N ILE A 27 0.83 5.90 -5.70
CA ILE A 27 -0.64 5.75 -5.62
C ILE A 27 -1.30 7.13 -5.44
N ALA A 28 -0.77 7.95 -4.53
CA ALA A 28 -1.35 9.27 -4.28
C ALA A 28 -1.24 10.21 -5.50
N LEU A 29 -0.12 10.16 -6.22
CA LEU A 29 0.08 10.96 -7.43
C LEU A 29 -0.74 10.45 -8.63
N LEU A 30 -0.88 9.12 -8.76
CA LEU A 30 -1.61 8.49 -9.86
C LEU A 30 -3.12 8.43 -9.65
N ALA A 31 -3.63 8.78 -8.46
CA ALA A 31 -5.05 8.77 -8.14
C ALA A 31 -5.89 9.60 -9.13
N TYR A 32 -5.49 10.84 -9.41
CA TYR A 32 -6.22 11.70 -10.35
C TYR A 32 -6.12 11.21 -11.80
N PRO A 33 -4.92 10.92 -12.35
CA PRO A 33 -4.78 10.34 -13.69
C PRO A 33 -5.59 9.05 -13.87
N TYR A 34 -5.66 8.21 -12.84
CA TYR A 34 -6.45 6.98 -12.86
C TYR A 34 -7.95 7.24 -13.04
N VAL A 35 -8.54 8.09 -12.18
CA VAL A 35 -9.96 8.44 -12.28
C VAL A 35 -10.26 9.17 -13.59
N TYR A 36 -9.39 10.09 -14.02
CA TYR A 36 -9.52 10.76 -15.31
C TYR A 36 -9.50 9.78 -16.48
N GLY A 37 -8.55 8.85 -16.49
CA GLY A 37 -8.45 7.80 -17.51
C GLY A 37 -9.72 6.94 -17.55
N PHE A 38 -10.26 6.59 -16.38
CA PHE A 38 -11.51 5.84 -16.26
C PHE A 38 -12.74 6.61 -16.77
N LEU A 39 -12.82 7.92 -16.53
CA LEU A 39 -13.94 8.73 -17.00
C LEU A 39 -13.84 9.11 -18.49
N SER A 40 -12.65 9.04 -19.08
CA SER A 40 -12.41 9.42 -20.47
C SER A 40 -13.13 8.55 -21.52
N GLY A 41 -13.54 7.33 -21.16
CA GLY A 41 -14.09 6.34 -22.09
C GLY A 41 -13.08 5.77 -23.10
N ASN A 42 -11.81 6.21 -23.07
CA ASN A 42 -10.76 5.71 -23.94
C ASN A 42 -10.13 4.45 -23.33
N LEU A 43 -10.40 3.29 -23.94
CA LEU A 43 -9.88 2.01 -23.47
C LEU A 43 -8.35 1.98 -23.33
N GLY A 44 -7.61 2.57 -24.27
CA GLY A 44 -6.16 2.62 -24.21
C GLY A 44 -5.65 3.40 -22.99
N LEU A 45 -6.28 4.54 -22.71
CA LEU A 45 -5.94 5.35 -21.54
C LEU A 45 -6.32 4.62 -20.24
N MET A 46 -7.51 4.01 -20.17
CA MET A 46 -7.95 3.21 -19.03
C MET A 46 -6.95 2.10 -18.68
N PHE A 47 -6.59 1.26 -19.64
CA PHE A 47 -5.66 0.15 -19.41
C PHE A 47 -4.27 0.66 -19.03
N SER A 48 -3.81 1.76 -19.63
CA SER A 48 -2.51 2.33 -19.29
C SER A 48 -2.47 2.84 -17.84
N MET A 49 -3.53 3.50 -17.38
CA MET A 49 -3.58 4.03 -16.02
C MET A 49 -3.78 2.93 -14.98
N GLU A 50 -4.62 1.93 -15.29
CA GLU A 50 -4.78 0.72 -14.46
C GLU A 50 -3.44 -0.01 -14.30
N PHE A 51 -2.67 -0.14 -15.39
CA PHE A 51 -1.35 -0.74 -15.34
C PHE A 51 -0.39 0.05 -14.44
N LEU A 52 -0.37 1.37 -14.55
CA LEU A 52 0.51 2.23 -13.75
C LEU A 52 0.16 2.20 -12.26
N ILE A 53 -1.12 2.34 -11.91
CA ILE A 53 -1.55 2.29 -10.50
C ILE A 53 -1.37 0.88 -9.93
N GLY A 54 -1.62 -0.17 -10.72
CA GLY A 54 -1.33 -1.55 -10.34
C GLY A 54 0.16 -1.82 -10.13
N MET A 55 1.04 -1.20 -10.92
CA MET A 55 2.49 -1.28 -10.68
C MET A 55 2.89 -0.66 -9.35
N ALA A 56 2.31 0.50 -9.00
CA ALA A 56 2.56 1.20 -7.74
C ALA A 56 2.02 0.41 -6.54
N ALA A 57 0.83 -0.19 -6.65
CA ALA A 57 0.22 -0.99 -5.58
C ALA A 57 0.93 -2.33 -5.37
N TYR A 58 1.17 -3.10 -6.44
CA TYR A 58 1.71 -4.46 -6.33
C TYR A 58 3.25 -4.57 -6.43
N GLY A 59 3.93 -3.46 -6.78
CA GLY A 59 5.39 -3.41 -6.82
C GLY A 59 6.01 -3.64 -5.43
N PRO A 60 5.68 -2.82 -4.42
CA PRO A 60 6.30 -2.88 -3.09
C PRO A 60 6.07 -4.18 -2.32
N TYR A 61 5.16 -5.06 -2.77
CA TYR A 61 4.88 -6.36 -2.13
C TYR A 61 6.13 -7.21 -1.92
N ALA A 62 7.13 -7.13 -2.80
CA ALA A 62 8.41 -7.83 -2.62
C ALA A 62 9.15 -7.35 -1.36
N SER A 63 9.22 -6.03 -1.15
CA SER A 63 9.86 -5.43 0.02
C SER A 63 9.00 -5.63 1.27
N MET A 64 7.68 -5.57 1.13
CA MET A 64 6.68 -5.80 2.18
C MET A 64 6.80 -7.19 2.81
N ALA A 65 6.95 -8.22 1.99
CA ALA A 65 7.04 -9.63 2.43
C ALA A 65 8.21 -9.88 3.39
N ALA A 66 9.30 -9.12 3.26
CA ALA A 66 10.45 -9.23 4.15
C ALA A 66 10.42 -8.18 5.28
N PHE A 67 9.89 -6.98 5.02
CA PHE A 67 9.80 -5.90 6.01
C PHE A 67 8.92 -6.22 7.21
N TYR A 68 7.74 -6.83 7.00
CA TYR A 68 6.84 -7.18 8.10
C TYR A 68 7.44 -8.17 9.10
N PRO A 69 7.93 -9.35 8.70
CA PRO A 69 8.50 -10.29 9.65
C PRO A 69 9.76 -9.72 10.35
N GLU A 70 10.55 -8.89 9.67
CA GLU A 70 11.69 -8.21 10.27
C GLU A 70 11.28 -7.16 11.33
N SER A 71 10.04 -6.65 11.27
CA SER A 71 9.52 -5.67 12.24
C SER A 71 9.10 -6.30 13.58
N PHE A 72 9.03 -7.64 13.67
CA PHE A 72 8.61 -8.35 14.89
C PHE A 72 9.76 -9.17 15.52
N PRO A 73 9.77 -9.34 16.86
CA PRO A 73 10.72 -10.21 17.55
C PRO A 73 10.62 -11.66 17.07
N THR A 74 11.74 -12.38 17.08
CA THR A 74 11.87 -13.72 16.46
C THR A 74 10.83 -14.72 16.96
N LYS A 75 10.45 -14.65 18.24
CA LYS A 75 9.45 -15.54 18.88
C LYS A 75 8.03 -15.38 18.34
N TYR A 76 7.66 -14.18 17.91
CA TYR A 76 6.31 -13.86 17.41
C TYR A 76 6.32 -13.36 15.97
N ARG A 77 7.43 -13.54 15.26
CA ARG A 77 7.62 -13.04 13.90
C ARG A 77 6.51 -13.48 12.95
N TYR A 78 6.22 -14.77 12.94
CA TYR A 78 5.24 -15.35 12.03
C TYR A 78 3.80 -15.00 12.43
N SER A 79 3.47 -15.15 13.72
CA SER A 79 2.12 -14.87 14.23
C SER A 79 1.78 -13.38 14.21
N GLY A 80 2.72 -12.51 14.61
CA GLY A 80 2.56 -11.06 14.60
C GLY A 80 2.41 -10.50 13.18
N ALA A 81 3.28 -10.91 12.25
CA ALA A 81 3.17 -10.48 10.85
C ALA A 81 1.87 -10.98 10.19
N SER A 82 1.52 -12.26 10.40
CA SER A 82 0.30 -12.83 9.81
C SER A 82 -0.97 -12.20 10.38
N TYR A 83 -1.00 -11.93 11.69
CA TYR A 83 -2.15 -11.28 12.33
C TYR A 83 -2.32 -9.84 11.85
N GLY A 84 -1.23 -9.08 11.75
CA GLY A 84 -1.26 -7.72 11.21
C GLY A 84 -1.76 -7.67 9.76
N LEU A 85 -1.27 -8.56 8.90
CA LEU A 85 -1.71 -8.66 7.51
C LEU A 85 -3.19 -9.07 7.40
N GLN A 86 -3.66 -10.02 8.20
CA GLN A 86 -5.06 -10.44 8.17
C GLN A 86 -6.01 -9.37 8.71
N LEU A 87 -5.62 -8.63 9.75
CA LEU A 87 -6.40 -7.49 10.24
C LEU A 87 -6.49 -6.39 9.18
N ALA A 88 -5.36 -6.03 8.56
CA ALA A 88 -5.35 -5.06 7.46
C ALA A 88 -6.25 -5.52 6.31
N ALA A 89 -6.12 -6.78 5.89
CA ALA A 89 -6.95 -7.35 4.82
C ALA A 89 -8.45 -7.37 5.18
N ALA A 90 -8.81 -7.62 6.44
CA ALA A 90 -10.21 -7.60 6.88
C ALA A 90 -10.79 -6.18 6.85
N VAL A 91 -10.00 -5.18 7.25
CA VAL A 91 -10.39 -3.76 7.20
C VAL A 91 -10.50 -3.28 5.75
N GLU A 92 -9.49 -3.54 4.94
CA GLU A 92 -9.45 -3.10 3.54
C GLU A 92 -10.46 -3.83 2.66
N GLY A 93 -10.66 -5.12 2.87
CA GLY A 93 -11.57 -5.94 2.06
C GLY A 93 -13.05 -5.61 2.26
N GLY A 94 -13.43 -5.00 3.38
CA GLY A 94 -14.83 -4.73 3.72
C GLY A 94 -15.16 -3.26 3.96
N LEU A 95 -14.42 -2.60 4.85
CA LEU A 95 -14.78 -1.25 5.32
C LEU A 95 -14.48 -0.19 4.26
N MET A 96 -13.36 -0.30 3.55
CA MET A 96 -12.94 0.73 2.59
C MET A 96 -13.94 0.92 1.44
N PRO A 97 -14.45 -0.15 0.79
CA PRO A 97 -15.48 -0.01 -0.24
C PRO A 97 -16.79 0.60 0.30
N ILE A 98 -17.20 0.21 1.51
CA ILE A 98 -18.44 0.72 2.12
C ILE A 98 -18.33 2.22 2.39
N ILE A 99 -17.20 2.66 2.96
CA ILE A 99 -16.94 4.08 3.24
C ILE A 99 -16.92 4.87 1.93
N LEU A 100 -16.20 4.39 0.91
CA LEU A 100 -16.11 5.09 -0.37
C LEU A 100 -17.48 5.22 -1.05
N VAL A 101 -18.25 4.13 -1.13
CA VAL A 101 -19.61 4.17 -1.71
C VAL A 101 -20.53 5.09 -0.90
N GLY A 102 -20.42 5.07 0.43
CA GLY A 102 -21.16 5.98 1.30
C GLY A 102 -20.84 7.45 1.04
N LEU A 103 -19.57 7.78 0.78
CA LEU A 103 -19.11 9.14 0.44
C LEU A 103 -19.53 9.57 -0.98
N LEU A 104 -19.64 8.63 -1.91
CA LEU A 104 -20.11 8.90 -3.28
C LEU A 104 -21.60 9.26 -3.34
N GLY A 105 -22.39 8.87 -2.33
CA GLY A 105 -23.81 9.19 -2.22
C GLY A 105 -24.69 8.23 -3.02
N VAL A 106 -25.69 8.75 -3.73
CA VAL A 106 -26.60 7.94 -4.55
C VAL A 106 -26.06 7.73 -5.97
N PRO A 107 -26.45 6.65 -6.68
CA PRO A 107 -25.92 6.33 -8.01
C PRO A 107 -26.00 7.46 -9.05
N SER A 108 -27.00 8.33 -8.97
CA SER A 108 -27.13 9.48 -9.86
C SER A 108 -26.03 10.54 -9.67
N GLN A 109 -25.35 10.55 -8.52
CA GLN A 109 -24.30 11.51 -8.17
C GLN A 109 -22.88 10.99 -8.41
N TYR A 110 -22.70 9.71 -8.79
CA TYR A 110 -21.37 9.10 -8.87
C TYR A 110 -20.41 9.78 -9.85
N LEU A 111 -20.92 10.27 -10.98
CA LEU A 111 -20.12 10.98 -11.97
C LEU A 111 -19.67 12.35 -11.44
N GLU A 112 -20.60 13.10 -10.83
CA GLU A 112 -20.34 14.42 -10.25
C GLU A 112 -19.37 14.32 -9.06
N ASN A 113 -19.55 13.30 -8.22
CA ASN A 113 -18.73 13.04 -7.03
C ASN A 113 -17.49 12.18 -7.34
N SER A 114 -17.12 11.98 -8.60
CA SER A 114 -15.96 11.14 -8.96
C SER A 114 -14.64 11.61 -8.35
N TRP A 115 -14.51 12.91 -8.03
CA TRP A 115 -13.38 13.47 -7.30
C TRP A 115 -13.19 12.86 -5.91
N VAL A 116 -14.27 12.34 -5.29
CA VAL A 116 -14.22 11.64 -3.99
C VAL A 116 -13.32 10.41 -4.09
N VAL A 117 -13.36 9.67 -5.20
CA VAL A 117 -12.50 8.50 -5.42
C VAL A 117 -11.03 8.94 -5.44
N THR A 118 -10.73 10.00 -6.18
CA THR A 118 -9.38 10.59 -6.24
C THR A 118 -8.90 11.01 -4.86
N ALA A 119 -9.72 11.76 -4.12
CA ALA A 119 -9.37 12.25 -2.79
C ALA A 119 -9.17 11.10 -1.80
N PHE A 120 -10.01 10.06 -1.88
CA PHE A 120 -9.91 8.88 -1.02
C PHE A 120 -8.62 8.10 -1.28
N LEU A 121 -8.29 7.82 -2.55
CA LEU A 121 -7.05 7.12 -2.92
C LEU A 121 -5.80 7.93 -2.55
N ALA A 122 -5.80 9.24 -2.82
CA ALA A 122 -4.70 10.12 -2.44
C ALA A 122 -4.52 10.19 -0.93
N LEU A 123 -5.62 10.34 -0.17
CA LEU A 123 -5.58 10.35 1.28
C LEU A 123 -5.04 9.03 1.84
N TRP A 124 -5.50 7.90 1.32
CA TRP A 124 -5.03 6.58 1.76
C TRP A 124 -3.54 6.37 1.48
N GLY A 125 -3.07 6.75 0.29
CA GLY A 125 -1.65 6.72 -0.05
C GLY A 125 -0.80 7.62 0.87
N VAL A 126 -1.28 8.82 1.19
CA VAL A 126 -0.58 9.72 2.14
C VAL A 126 -0.55 9.14 3.55
N ILE A 127 -1.67 8.59 4.05
CA ILE A 127 -1.73 7.96 5.38
C ILE A 127 -0.76 6.79 5.44
N SER A 128 -0.75 5.93 4.42
CA SER A 128 0.18 4.80 4.32
C SER A 128 1.63 5.28 4.34
N ALA A 129 1.98 6.25 3.50
CA ALA A 129 3.33 6.80 3.45
C ALA A 129 3.77 7.39 4.80
N VAL A 130 2.91 8.14 5.48
CA VAL A 130 3.21 8.73 6.80
C VAL A 130 3.39 7.64 7.86
N ALA A 131 2.51 6.64 7.88
CA ALA A 131 2.62 5.50 8.80
C ALA A 131 3.92 4.73 8.59
N THR A 132 4.26 4.45 7.33
CA THR A 132 5.50 3.77 6.96
C THR A 132 6.73 4.59 7.33
N LEU A 133 6.72 5.91 7.14
CA LEU A 133 7.84 6.78 7.53
C LEU A 133 8.12 6.72 9.04
N GLY A 134 7.06 6.57 9.86
CA GLY A 134 7.15 6.39 11.31
C GLY A 134 7.76 5.04 11.75
N LEU A 135 7.84 4.06 10.86
CA LEU A 135 8.48 2.78 11.14
C LEU A 135 10.02 2.87 11.01
N ARG A 136 10.71 2.03 11.80
CA ARG A 136 12.16 1.87 11.71
C ARG A 136 12.51 1.09 10.45
N GLU A 137 13.58 1.50 9.78
CA GLU A 137 14.11 0.74 8.64
C GLU A 137 14.65 -0.61 9.12
N THR A 138 14.33 -1.69 8.40
CA THR A 138 14.70 -3.06 8.76
C THR A 138 15.92 -3.56 8.00
N LYS A 139 16.34 -2.87 6.93
CA LYS A 139 17.56 -3.21 6.17
C LYS A 139 18.78 -3.34 7.09
N GLY A 140 19.27 -4.57 7.27
CA GLY A 140 20.45 -4.88 8.06
C GLY A 140 20.26 -4.80 9.58
N ALA A 141 19.01 -4.71 10.06
CA ALA A 141 18.73 -4.75 11.49
C ALA A 141 19.14 -6.12 12.06
N LYS A 142 19.95 -6.11 13.12
CA LYS A 142 20.19 -7.32 13.92
C LYS A 142 18.85 -7.74 14.52
N LEU A 143 18.43 -8.97 14.25
CA LEU A 143 17.24 -9.52 14.89
C LEU A 143 17.46 -9.41 16.40
N VAL A 144 16.58 -8.69 17.08
CA VAL A 144 16.64 -8.59 18.54
C VAL A 144 16.31 -9.98 19.07
N GLU A 145 17.35 -10.75 19.40
CA GLU A 145 17.23 -11.84 20.36
C GLU A 145 16.91 -11.17 21.68
N GLU A 146 15.66 -11.31 22.11
CA GLU A 146 15.30 -10.99 23.48
C GLU A 146 16.11 -11.97 24.35
N ASP A 147 17.10 -11.43 25.08
CA ASP A 147 17.81 -12.20 26.08
C ASP A 147 16.76 -12.89 26.96
N VAL A 148 16.96 -14.19 27.15
CA VAL A 148 16.15 -15.03 28.02
C VAL A 148 16.31 -14.53 29.45
N ILE A 149 15.62 -13.45 29.80
CA ILE A 149 15.44 -13.03 31.19
C ILE A 149 14.35 -13.94 31.73
N THR A 150 14.81 -15.06 32.28
CA THR A 150 14.32 -15.62 33.54
C THR A 150 13.13 -14.89 34.15
N ARG A 151 11.94 -15.49 34.04
CA ARG A 151 11.00 -15.68 35.15
C ARG A 151 9.94 -16.72 34.81
#